data_AF-A0A8T5PPG3-F1
#
_entry.id   AF-A0A8T5PPG3-F1
#
_cell.length_a   1.000
_cell.length_b   1.000
_cell.length_c   1.000
_cell.angle_alpha   90.00
_cell.angle_beta   90.00
_cell.angle_gamma   90.00
#
_symmetry.space_group_name_H-M   'P 1'
#
loop_
_entity.id
_entity.type
_entity.pdbx_description
1 polymer ?
#
loop_
_entity_poly.entity_id
_entity_poly.type
_entity_poly.pdbx_seq_one_letter_code
_entity_poly.pdbx_strand_id
1 'polypeptide(L)'
;MLKKLLVYLPIFIFSISLVYAIPGSWYGYVTLDSATAADGVIVDVYISGSIAATTTVGSVQSNGYYLIHVEGSSGDSVSFRIYGNNVSEAVQTWAAGFQHPAFNLTATSAANGAVCPTYSGYTSGTNVANLGCAGGYCVHDVCRAASTYCGDSYCDSGETCTSCSGDCGACTTGGGSSGGGGGGTTTTCTESWICTDWFACTIDGTQTRQCSDQNACGTYDNKPAETQTCIYIPPVETPLVEEVVLPPVPAPEPVPIPEPAPVPTPPPASPAPTPQPEPQVEETSTFITPLSVGAISIAVLSIIMLIVTIYLRRMRTVGMGSLKKLGFPKRKLNKSEGFTGKKQSKRDKESAKRKEMLHLMKESFEGEKRFSSEGKLSRSEGFTGKKQSKRDKESAKRKEMLHLMKESFEGNRRFSSKRR
;
A
#
# COMPACT_ATOMS: atom_id res chain seq x y z
N MET A 1 37.28 -37.60 -11.85
CA MET A 1 35.83 -37.30 -11.82
C MET A 1 35.41 -36.53 -10.56
N LEU A 2 36.02 -36.79 -9.40
CA LEU A 2 35.71 -36.11 -8.13
C LEU A 2 35.78 -34.57 -8.17
N LYS A 3 36.75 -33.99 -8.91
CA LYS A 3 36.87 -32.53 -9.08
C LYS A 3 35.74 -31.87 -9.87
N LYS A 4 35.01 -32.60 -10.73
CA LYS A 4 33.84 -32.06 -11.43
C LYS A 4 32.59 -32.11 -10.55
N LEU A 5 32.49 -33.09 -9.64
CA LEU A 5 31.38 -33.20 -8.69
C LEU A 5 31.36 -32.04 -7.68
N LEU A 6 32.53 -31.58 -7.22
CA LEU A 6 32.68 -30.44 -6.31
C LEU A 6 32.25 -29.09 -6.91
N VAL A 7 32.25 -28.95 -8.23
CA VAL A 7 31.83 -27.71 -8.91
C VAL A 7 30.30 -27.61 -9.04
N TYR A 8 29.58 -28.75 -9.07
CA TYR A 8 28.12 -28.77 -9.16
C TYR A 8 27.42 -28.79 -7.80
N LEU A 9 28.11 -29.18 -6.72
CA LEU A 9 27.57 -29.16 -5.36
C LEU A 9 27.07 -27.76 -4.92
N PRO A 10 27.82 -26.64 -5.12
CA PRO A 10 27.32 -25.32 -4.74
C PRO A 10 26.18 -24.83 -5.63
N ILE A 11 26.13 -25.24 -6.91
CA ILE A 11 25.03 -24.87 -7.82
C ILE A 11 23.72 -25.56 -7.41
N PHE A 12 23.80 -26.81 -6.92
CA PHE A 12 22.64 -27.56 -6.45
C PHE A 12 22.14 -27.07 -5.08
N ILE A 13 23.04 -26.63 -4.19
CA ILE A 13 22.69 -26.03 -2.90
C ILE A 13 22.07 -24.63 -3.10
N PHE A 14 22.56 -23.83 -4.05
CA PHE A 14 21.98 -22.52 -4.36
C PHE A 14 20.57 -22.62 -4.97
N SER A 15 20.24 -23.73 -5.65
CA SER A 15 18.90 -23.95 -6.21
C SER A 15 17.84 -24.42 -5.19
N ILE A 16 18.22 -24.81 -3.97
CA ILE A 16 17.26 -25.30 -2.95
C ILE A 16 16.72 -24.16 -2.07
N SER A 17 17.33 -22.97 -2.10
CA SER A 17 16.86 -21.81 -1.33
C SER A 17 15.77 -20.99 -2.05
N LEU A 18 15.10 -21.54 -3.06
CA LEU A 18 13.85 -20.97 -3.56
C LEU A 18 12.79 -21.15 -2.47
N VAL A 19 12.72 -20.19 -1.56
CA VAL A 19 11.58 -20.01 -0.66
C VAL A 19 10.39 -19.76 -1.59
N TYR A 20 9.57 -20.79 -1.76
CA TYR A 20 8.34 -20.66 -2.53
C TYR A 20 7.41 -19.73 -1.75
N ALA A 21 7.09 -18.59 -2.33
CA ALA A 21 6.02 -17.76 -1.81
C ALA A 21 4.74 -18.58 -1.83
N ILE A 22 4.08 -18.67 -0.69
CA ILE A 22 2.81 -19.38 -0.54
C ILE A 22 1.72 -18.35 -0.85
N PRO A 23 0.80 -18.62 -1.79
CA PRO A 23 -0.33 -17.73 -2.01
C PRO A 23 -1.31 -17.86 -0.84
N GLY A 24 -1.75 -16.72 -0.31
CA GLY A 24 -2.73 -16.58 0.77
C GLY A 24 -3.86 -15.68 0.32
N SER A 25 -5.05 -15.92 0.84
CA SER A 25 -6.24 -15.12 0.52
C SER A 25 -6.95 -14.71 1.79
N TRP A 26 -7.28 -13.43 1.92
CA TRP A 26 -8.12 -12.90 2.98
C TRP A 26 -9.37 -12.32 2.39
N TYR A 27 -10.47 -12.52 3.11
CA TYR A 27 -11.77 -11.99 2.73
C TYR A 27 -12.61 -11.73 3.96
N GLY A 28 -13.58 -10.85 3.84
CA GLY A 28 -14.49 -10.51 4.92
C GLY A 28 -15.29 -9.27 4.62
N TYR A 29 -15.95 -8.74 5.63
CA TYR A 29 -16.64 -7.46 5.57
C TYR A 29 -15.81 -6.35 6.19
N VAL A 30 -15.90 -5.17 5.60
CA VAL A 30 -15.30 -3.94 6.14
C VAL A 30 -16.41 -3.12 6.80
N THR A 31 -16.17 -2.70 8.04
CA THR A 31 -17.02 -1.76 8.77
C THR A 31 -16.26 -0.47 9.04
N LEU A 32 -16.90 0.65 8.73
CA LEU A 32 -16.43 2.01 8.99
C LEU A 32 -17.43 2.70 9.92
N ASP A 33 -16.96 3.18 11.08
CA ASP A 33 -17.80 3.83 12.09
C ASP A 33 -19.04 3.01 12.49
N SER A 34 -18.87 1.70 12.65
CA SER A 34 -19.96 0.74 12.94
C SER A 34 -21.00 0.56 11.82
N ALA A 35 -20.80 1.16 10.65
CA ALA A 35 -21.60 0.92 9.45
C ALA A 35 -20.83 0.07 8.43
N THR A 36 -21.56 -0.67 7.58
CA THR A 36 -20.95 -1.39 6.46
C THR A 36 -20.25 -0.40 5.52
N ALA A 37 -18.99 -0.66 5.20
CA ALA A 37 -18.20 0.18 4.30
C ALA A 37 -18.84 0.25 2.90
N ALA A 38 -18.85 1.44 2.32
CA ALA A 38 -19.33 1.65 0.96
C ALA A 38 -18.39 1.01 -0.08
N ASP A 39 -18.93 0.74 -1.27
CA ASP A 39 -18.16 0.25 -2.40
C ASP A 39 -17.05 1.24 -2.79
N GLY A 40 -15.89 0.71 -3.15
CA GLY A 40 -14.71 1.48 -3.49
C GLY A 40 -13.82 1.87 -2.31
N VAL A 41 -14.12 1.44 -1.08
CA VAL A 41 -13.18 1.57 0.06
C VAL A 41 -11.91 0.78 -0.21
N ILE A 42 -10.74 1.40 -0.02
CA ILE A 42 -9.44 0.75 -0.24
C ILE A 42 -9.00 -0.02 1.00
N VAL A 43 -8.62 -1.27 0.78
CA VAL A 43 -7.97 -2.14 1.77
C VAL A 43 -6.57 -2.47 1.27
N ASP A 44 -5.55 -2.05 2.04
CA ASP A 44 -4.16 -2.36 1.81
C ASP A 44 -3.69 -3.48 2.74
N VAL A 45 -2.93 -4.42 2.21
CA VAL A 45 -2.23 -5.45 2.98
C VAL A 45 -0.74 -5.18 2.97
N TYR A 46 -0.15 -5.19 4.15
CA TYR A 46 1.28 -5.03 4.39
C TYR A 46 1.88 -6.36 4.82
N ILE A 47 3.05 -6.71 4.28
CA ILE A 47 3.88 -7.80 4.76
C ILE A 47 5.19 -7.20 5.24
N SER A 48 5.54 -7.44 6.50
CA SER A 48 6.78 -6.94 7.11
C SER A 48 6.96 -5.42 6.93
N GLY A 49 5.86 -4.67 7.03
CA GLY A 49 5.83 -3.21 6.94
C GLY A 49 5.80 -2.61 5.53
N SER A 50 5.81 -3.41 4.46
CA SER A 50 5.68 -2.95 3.07
C SER A 50 4.35 -3.36 2.44
N ILE A 51 3.76 -2.52 1.59
CA ILE A 51 2.51 -2.87 0.87
C ILE A 51 2.78 -4.08 -0.03
N ALA A 52 2.07 -5.17 0.22
CA ALA A 52 2.12 -6.40 -0.55
C ALA A 52 0.99 -6.49 -1.57
N ALA A 53 -0.20 -5.99 -1.23
CA ALA A 53 -1.36 -5.96 -2.13
C ALA A 53 -2.37 -4.88 -1.73
N THR A 54 -3.21 -4.48 -2.68
CA THR A 54 -4.30 -3.53 -2.48
C THR A 54 -5.56 -4.04 -3.17
N THR A 55 -6.72 -3.90 -2.53
CA THR A 55 -8.03 -4.25 -3.08
C THR A 55 -9.06 -3.16 -2.76
N THR A 56 -10.22 -3.23 -3.40
CA THR A 56 -11.36 -2.36 -3.13
C THR A 56 -12.56 -3.16 -2.66
N VAL A 57 -13.24 -2.66 -1.63
CA VAL A 57 -14.53 -3.15 -1.16
C VAL A 57 -15.58 -3.10 -2.29
N GLY A 58 -16.43 -4.11 -2.37
CA GLY A 58 -17.51 -4.21 -3.37
C GLY A 58 -17.10 -4.92 -4.66
N SER A 59 -15.85 -5.36 -4.79
CA SER A 59 -15.37 -5.99 -6.04
C SER A 59 -16.05 -7.34 -6.36
N VAL A 60 -16.74 -7.98 -5.42
CA VAL A 60 -17.16 -9.40 -5.55
C VAL A 60 -18.62 -9.68 -5.13
N GLN A 61 -19.55 -8.78 -5.47
CA GLN A 61 -21.03 -8.97 -5.46
C GLN A 61 -21.81 -8.60 -4.18
N SER A 62 -21.17 -8.14 -3.10
CA SER A 62 -21.88 -7.61 -1.92
C SER A 62 -21.24 -6.35 -1.36
N ASN A 63 -22.09 -5.38 -0.98
CA ASN A 63 -21.66 -4.16 -0.29
C ASN A 63 -20.85 -4.51 0.95
N GLY A 64 -19.72 -3.84 1.14
CA GLY A 64 -18.86 -4.04 2.31
C GLY A 64 -17.91 -5.23 2.21
N TYR A 65 -18.03 -6.10 1.21
CA TYR A 65 -17.17 -7.27 1.09
C TYR A 65 -15.85 -6.95 0.38
N TYR A 66 -14.74 -7.50 0.90
CA TYR A 66 -13.43 -7.44 0.25
C TYR A 66 -12.85 -8.85 0.08
N LEU A 67 -12.02 -9.02 -0.95
CA LEU A 67 -11.20 -10.20 -1.20
C LEU A 67 -9.83 -9.71 -1.67
N ILE A 68 -8.77 -10.20 -1.03
CA ILE A 68 -7.39 -9.87 -1.39
C ILE A 68 -6.53 -11.12 -1.41
N HIS A 69 -5.78 -11.27 -2.50
CA HIS A 69 -4.79 -12.32 -2.68
C HIS A 69 -3.41 -11.73 -2.49
N VAL A 70 -2.60 -12.37 -1.66
CA VAL A 70 -1.23 -11.93 -1.36
C VAL A 70 -0.31 -13.15 -1.46
N GLU A 71 0.96 -12.93 -1.74
CA GLU A 71 1.99 -13.96 -1.67
C GLU A 71 2.92 -13.65 -0.51
N GLY A 72 3.16 -14.63 0.36
CA GLY A 72 3.98 -14.46 1.56
C GLY A 72 4.69 -15.75 1.97
N SER A 73 5.58 -15.62 2.95
CA SER A 73 6.32 -16.74 3.53
C SER A 73 5.78 -17.08 4.92
N SER A 74 5.86 -18.35 5.32
CA SER A 74 5.46 -18.77 6.66
C SER A 74 6.21 -17.97 7.73
N GLY A 75 5.47 -17.38 8.67
CA GLY A 75 6.01 -16.52 9.73
C GLY A 75 6.02 -15.02 9.41
N ASP A 76 5.67 -14.62 8.18
CA ASP A 76 5.52 -13.20 7.85
C ASP A 76 4.41 -12.55 8.68
N SER A 77 4.67 -11.33 9.15
CA SER A 77 3.66 -10.49 9.79
C SER A 77 2.83 -9.80 8.71
N VAL A 78 1.54 -10.13 8.64
CA VAL A 78 0.57 -9.56 7.71
C VAL A 78 -0.25 -8.51 8.46
N SER A 79 -0.33 -7.30 7.93
CA SER A 79 -1.21 -6.28 8.49
C SER A 79 -2.10 -5.57 7.50
N PHE A 80 -3.27 -5.13 7.98
CA PHE A 80 -4.30 -4.53 7.15
C PHE A 80 -4.45 -3.05 7.48
N ARG A 81 -4.69 -2.25 6.44
CA ARG A 81 -5.01 -0.83 6.58
C ARG A 81 -6.18 -0.46 5.69
N ILE A 82 -7.05 0.41 6.20
CA ILE A 82 -8.13 1.01 5.41
C ILE A 82 -7.75 2.46 5.17
N TYR A 83 -7.60 2.84 3.90
CA TYR A 83 -7.09 4.16 3.51
C TYR A 83 -5.77 4.55 4.21
N GLY A 84 -4.86 3.59 4.40
CA GLY A 84 -3.59 3.83 5.09
C GLY A 84 -3.68 3.95 6.62
N ASN A 85 -4.87 3.88 7.22
CA ASN A 85 -5.04 3.83 8.68
C ASN A 85 -5.01 2.38 9.19
N ASN A 86 -4.42 2.16 10.36
CA ASN A 86 -4.44 0.84 10.99
C ASN A 86 -5.88 0.46 11.38
N VAL A 87 -6.27 -0.79 11.13
CA VAL A 87 -7.56 -1.36 11.56
C VAL A 87 -7.46 -2.00 12.94
N SER A 88 -8.57 -2.25 13.61
CA SER A 88 -8.55 -3.08 14.83
C SER A 88 -8.15 -4.52 14.47
N GLU A 89 -7.36 -5.19 15.32
CA GLU A 89 -6.86 -6.57 15.10
C GLU A 89 -5.90 -6.72 13.90
N ALA A 90 -5.16 -5.66 13.59
CA ALA A 90 -4.40 -5.51 12.35
C ALA A 90 -3.29 -6.51 12.05
N VAL A 91 -2.92 -7.47 12.92
CA VAL A 91 -1.73 -8.31 12.66
C VAL A 91 -2.06 -9.78 12.70
N GLN A 92 -1.87 -10.44 11.56
CA GLN A 92 -1.97 -11.88 11.38
C GLN A 92 -0.58 -12.46 11.10
N THR A 93 -0.34 -13.70 11.53
CA THR A 93 0.90 -14.39 11.18
C THR A 93 0.63 -15.30 9.99
N TRP A 94 1.47 -15.25 8.97
CA TRP A 94 1.33 -16.08 7.78
C TRP A 94 1.55 -17.55 8.14
N ALA A 95 0.50 -18.37 8.05
CA ALA A 95 0.57 -19.81 8.27
C ALA A 95 0.52 -20.57 6.93
N ALA A 96 1.47 -21.48 6.71
CA ALA A 96 1.52 -22.28 5.49
C ALA A 96 0.27 -23.19 5.36
N GLY A 97 -0.37 -23.18 4.18
CA GLY A 97 -1.47 -24.10 3.85
C GLY A 97 -2.84 -23.73 4.44
N PHE A 98 -3.01 -22.53 4.99
CA PHE A 98 -4.27 -22.08 5.54
C PHE A 98 -5.15 -21.41 4.48
N GLN A 99 -6.40 -21.89 4.35
CA GLN A 99 -7.48 -21.00 3.96
C GLN A 99 -7.76 -20.11 5.18
N HIS A 100 -7.48 -18.81 5.06
CA HIS A 100 -7.78 -17.92 6.16
C HIS A 100 -9.30 -17.87 6.36
N PRO A 101 -9.78 -17.97 7.62
CA PRO A 101 -11.19 -17.75 7.90
C PRO A 101 -11.59 -16.33 7.50
N ALA A 102 -12.89 -16.08 7.42
CA ALA A 102 -13.40 -14.74 7.21
C ALA A 102 -12.77 -13.77 8.22
N PHE A 103 -12.12 -12.72 7.72
CA PHE A 103 -11.40 -11.72 8.49
C PHE A 103 -12.08 -10.36 8.30
N ASN A 104 -12.97 -10.01 9.22
CA ASN A 104 -13.69 -8.74 9.14
C ASN A 104 -12.80 -7.59 9.61
N LEU A 105 -12.78 -6.51 8.86
CA LEU A 105 -11.96 -5.33 9.18
C LEU A 105 -12.87 -4.26 9.76
N THR A 106 -12.54 -3.76 10.95
CA THR A 106 -13.21 -2.59 11.52
C THR A 106 -12.22 -1.44 11.59
N ALA A 107 -12.64 -0.28 11.09
CA ALA A 107 -11.95 0.97 11.34
C ALA A 107 -12.97 2.04 11.75
N THR A 108 -12.53 2.96 12.58
CA THR A 108 -13.20 4.26 12.69
C THR A 108 -12.64 5.16 11.61
N SER A 109 -13.50 5.89 10.92
CA SER A 109 -13.06 6.99 10.08
C SER A 109 -12.15 7.88 10.93
N ALA A 110 -10.97 8.22 10.41
CA ALA A 110 -10.28 9.40 10.92
C ALA A 110 -11.28 10.57 10.86
N ALA A 111 -11.21 11.49 11.83
CA ALA A 111 -12.24 12.48 12.18
C ALA A 111 -12.89 13.30 11.03
N ASN A 112 -12.42 13.16 9.79
CA ASN A 112 -12.91 13.87 8.62
C ASN A 112 -13.55 12.99 7.52
N GLY A 113 -13.70 11.67 7.70
CA GLY A 113 -14.75 10.82 7.09
C GLY A 113 -15.07 10.88 5.58
N ALA A 114 -14.34 11.61 4.74
CA ALA A 114 -14.74 11.89 3.36
C ALA A 114 -13.89 11.12 2.35
N VAL A 115 -14.57 10.35 1.50
CA VAL A 115 -14.05 9.86 0.22
C VAL A 115 -13.71 11.08 -0.64
N CYS A 116 -12.45 11.24 -1.03
CA CYS A 116 -12.01 12.36 -1.88
C CYS A 116 -12.24 12.02 -3.36
N PRO A 117 -13.22 12.61 -4.05
CA PRO A 117 -13.63 12.13 -5.37
C PRO A 117 -12.65 12.49 -6.50
N THR A 118 -11.60 13.28 -6.28
CA THR A 118 -10.81 13.78 -7.41
C THR A 118 -9.29 13.64 -7.27
N TYR A 119 -8.78 12.52 -7.79
CA TYR A 119 -7.58 12.59 -8.63
C TYR A 119 -7.90 12.11 -10.06
N SER A 120 -8.72 12.88 -10.78
CA SER A 120 -8.83 12.76 -12.25
C SER A 120 -7.59 13.41 -12.88
N GLY A 121 -6.46 12.72 -12.71
CA GLY A 121 -5.14 13.19 -13.07
C GLY A 121 -4.20 12.06 -13.48
N TYR A 122 -4.72 10.93 -13.99
CA TYR A 122 -3.88 9.98 -14.70
C TYR A 122 -4.46 9.63 -16.07
N THR A 123 -3.61 9.87 -17.07
CA THR A 123 -3.84 9.60 -18.47
C THR A 123 -3.83 8.09 -18.71
N SER A 124 -4.86 7.63 -19.44
CA SER A 124 -5.04 6.31 -20.04
C SER A 124 -4.95 5.08 -19.11
N GLY A 125 -6.12 4.53 -18.76
CA GLY A 125 -6.33 3.08 -18.91
C GLY A 125 -6.96 2.31 -17.75
N THR A 126 -7.00 2.83 -16.52
CA THR A 126 -7.59 2.12 -15.39
C THR A 126 -8.31 3.10 -14.47
N ASN A 127 -9.62 2.93 -14.31
CA ASN A 127 -10.43 3.67 -13.35
C ASN A 127 -9.97 3.32 -11.93
N VAL A 128 -9.12 4.14 -11.32
CA VAL A 128 -8.85 4.08 -9.88
C VAL A 128 -9.56 5.28 -9.26
N ALA A 129 -10.85 5.09 -8.99
CA ALA A 129 -11.55 5.93 -8.04
C ALA A 129 -11.04 5.57 -6.63
N ASN A 130 -10.96 6.57 -5.75
CA ASN A 130 -10.78 6.43 -4.29
C ASN A 130 -9.39 6.16 -3.74
N LEU A 131 -8.35 6.87 -4.20
CA LEU A 131 -7.15 6.96 -3.39
C LEU A 131 -7.44 7.82 -2.14
N GLY A 132 -7.54 7.18 -0.98
CA GLY A 132 -7.56 7.90 0.31
C GLY A 132 -6.36 8.83 0.41
N CYS A 133 -6.56 10.01 0.99
CA CYS A 133 -5.52 11.03 1.02
C CYS A 133 -4.34 10.58 1.88
N ALA A 134 -3.11 10.63 1.35
CA ALA A 134 -1.90 10.23 2.09
C ALA A 134 -1.71 11.01 3.40
N GLY A 135 -2.27 12.23 3.48
CA GLY A 135 -2.29 13.04 4.68
C GLY A 135 -3.51 12.83 5.60
N GLY A 136 -4.42 11.92 5.28
CA GLY A 136 -5.62 11.61 6.07
C GLY A 136 -6.79 12.59 5.91
N TYR A 137 -6.62 13.70 5.19
CA TYR A 137 -7.64 14.73 5.03
C TYR A 137 -8.06 14.91 3.58
N CYS A 138 -9.36 14.83 3.34
CA CYS A 138 -10.00 15.28 2.12
C CYS A 138 -10.67 16.62 2.38
N VAL A 139 -10.12 17.69 1.80
CA VAL A 139 -10.61 19.06 1.96
C VAL A 139 -10.99 19.56 0.58
N HIS A 140 -12.29 19.82 0.37
CA HIS A 140 -12.85 20.26 -0.91
C HIS A 140 -12.42 19.40 -2.11
N ASP A 141 -12.58 18.08 -1.99
CA ASP A 141 -12.23 17.09 -3.02
C ASP A 141 -10.72 16.98 -3.35
N VAL A 142 -9.86 17.66 -2.58
CA VAL A 142 -8.40 17.62 -2.71
C VAL A 142 -7.77 16.96 -1.49
N CYS A 143 -6.80 16.09 -1.73
CA CYS A 143 -6.06 15.43 -0.67
C CYS A 143 -4.99 16.34 -0.05
N ARG A 144 -5.04 16.49 1.28
CA ARG A 144 -4.17 17.40 2.03
C ARG A 144 -3.61 16.74 3.30
N ALA A 145 -2.59 17.39 3.86
CA ALA A 145 -1.93 16.98 5.10
C ALA A 145 -2.58 17.55 6.37
N ALA A 146 -3.62 18.38 6.23
CA ALA A 146 -4.36 18.99 7.32
C ALA A 146 -5.86 19.04 6.98
N SER A 147 -6.70 19.17 8.01
CA SER A 147 -8.16 19.27 7.92
C SER A 147 -8.68 20.59 7.35
N THR A 148 -7.80 21.57 7.15
CA THR A 148 -8.10 22.90 6.60
C THR A 148 -7.02 23.29 5.59
N TYR A 149 -7.34 24.15 4.61
CA TYR A 149 -6.35 24.65 3.66
C TYR A 149 -6.66 26.01 3.05
N CYS A 150 -5.70 26.91 3.21
CA CYS A 150 -5.73 28.22 2.56
C CYS A 150 -5.26 28.24 1.10
N GLY A 151 -5.97 29.00 0.30
CA GLY A 151 -5.81 29.20 -1.13
C GLY A 151 -6.66 28.28 -2.00
N ASP A 152 -7.72 27.65 -1.49
CA ASP A 152 -8.67 26.87 -2.30
C ASP A 152 -10.03 27.54 -2.54
N SER A 153 -10.19 28.78 -2.08
CA SER A 153 -11.40 29.61 -2.21
C SER A 153 -12.61 29.15 -1.39
N TYR A 154 -12.42 28.24 -0.43
CA TYR A 154 -13.44 27.84 0.51
C TYR A 154 -12.96 28.13 1.93
N CYS A 155 -13.88 28.60 2.78
CA CYS A 155 -13.56 28.85 4.19
C CYS A 155 -13.92 27.60 5.01
N ASP A 156 -12.92 26.78 5.33
CA ASP A 156 -13.11 25.54 6.08
C ASP A 156 -13.52 25.77 7.55
N SER A 157 -14.13 24.75 8.16
CA SER A 157 -14.36 24.75 9.61
C SER A 157 -13.02 24.72 10.36
N GLY A 158 -12.68 25.83 11.02
CA GLY A 158 -11.39 26.05 11.67
C GLY A 158 -10.48 27.04 10.93
N GLU A 159 -10.89 27.49 9.74
CA GLU A 159 -10.32 28.66 9.11
C GLU A 159 -11.03 29.93 9.57
N THR A 160 -10.25 30.99 9.66
CA THR A 160 -10.74 32.31 10.07
C THR A 160 -10.20 33.33 9.09
N CYS A 161 -10.76 34.54 9.10
CA CYS A 161 -10.23 35.62 8.30
C CYS A 161 -8.76 35.97 8.65
N THR A 162 -8.27 35.62 9.85
CA THR A 162 -6.88 35.87 10.27
C THR A 162 -5.96 34.75 9.83
N SER A 163 -6.37 33.48 9.99
CA SER A 163 -5.58 32.33 9.55
C SER A 163 -5.64 32.13 8.03
N CYS A 164 -6.71 32.60 7.38
CA CYS A 164 -7.04 32.27 6.00
C CYS A 164 -7.78 33.40 5.25
N SER A 165 -7.27 34.63 5.32
CA SER A 165 -7.90 35.81 4.69
C SER A 165 -8.19 35.67 3.18
N GLY A 166 -7.44 34.81 2.48
CA GLY A 166 -7.62 34.56 1.05
C GLY A 166 -8.95 33.88 0.72
N ASP A 167 -9.41 32.97 1.58
CA ASP A 167 -10.59 32.15 1.31
C ASP A 167 -11.77 32.54 2.21
N CYS A 168 -11.51 32.87 3.48
CA CYS A 168 -12.52 33.36 4.44
C CYS A 168 -12.80 34.87 4.31
N GLY A 169 -12.10 35.56 3.42
CA GLY A 169 -12.17 37.01 3.26
C GLY A 169 -11.32 37.79 4.27
N ALA A 170 -11.08 39.06 3.98
CA ALA A 170 -10.29 39.93 4.84
C ALA A 170 -11.01 40.15 6.18
N CYS A 171 -10.26 40.08 7.29
CA CYS A 171 -10.79 40.53 8.58
C CYS A 171 -11.11 42.00 8.47
N THR A 172 -12.40 42.32 8.49
CA THR A 172 -12.84 43.71 8.55
C THR A 172 -12.56 44.25 9.94
N THR A 173 -11.35 44.76 10.13
CA THR A 173 -11.01 45.63 11.26
C THR A 173 -11.73 46.95 11.06
N GLY A 174 -13.00 46.99 11.48
CA GLY A 174 -13.88 48.15 11.70
C GLY A 174 -13.64 49.43 10.91
N GLY A 175 -14.64 49.80 10.10
CA GLY A 175 -14.75 51.14 9.49
C GLY A 175 -16.15 51.51 8.96
N GLY A 176 -17.16 51.60 9.86
CA GLY A 176 -18.47 52.34 9.81
C GLY A 176 -19.44 52.12 8.63
N SER A 177 -20.77 52.24 8.71
CA SER A 177 -21.81 52.62 9.70
C SER A 177 -23.12 52.02 9.13
N SER A 178 -24.09 51.52 9.89
CA SER A 178 -25.00 52.31 10.73
C SER A 178 -26.00 51.39 11.46
N GLY A 179 -26.28 51.68 12.73
CA GLY A 179 -27.60 51.40 13.32
C GLY A 179 -27.64 50.50 14.56
N GLY A 180 -27.39 51.10 15.73
CA GLY A 180 -28.24 50.90 16.91
C GLY A 180 -28.06 49.65 17.77
N GLY A 181 -27.46 49.87 18.95
CA GLY A 181 -27.93 49.24 20.19
C GLY A 181 -27.22 47.96 20.63
N GLY A 182 -26.49 48.03 21.75
CA GLY A 182 -26.07 46.87 22.53
C GLY A 182 -24.58 46.88 22.85
N GLY A 183 -24.23 47.36 24.05
CA GLY A 183 -22.88 47.32 24.60
C GLY A 183 -22.41 45.89 24.88
N GLY A 184 -22.04 45.18 23.83
CA GLY A 184 -21.34 43.91 23.92
C GLY A 184 -19.84 44.17 23.98
N THR A 185 -19.29 44.19 25.20
CA THR A 185 -17.86 44.02 25.46
C THR A 185 -17.32 42.89 24.57
N THR A 186 -16.42 43.20 23.65
CA THR A 186 -15.65 42.21 22.89
C THR A 186 -14.76 41.47 23.89
N THR A 187 -15.31 40.42 24.49
CA THR A 187 -14.59 39.51 25.36
C THR A 187 -13.52 38.83 24.54
N THR A 188 -12.27 39.26 24.73
CA THR A 188 -11.10 38.58 24.17
C THR A 188 -11.11 37.15 24.68
N CYS A 189 -11.34 36.18 23.80
CA CYS A 189 -11.26 34.78 24.14
C CYS A 189 -9.78 34.46 24.41
N THR A 190 -9.47 34.09 25.64
CA THR A 190 -8.12 33.65 26.02
C THR A 190 -8.10 32.13 25.92
N GLU A 191 -7.22 31.60 25.07
CA GLU A 191 -7.06 30.15 24.88
C GLU A 191 -6.75 29.45 26.21
N SER A 192 -7.36 28.29 26.45
CA SER A 192 -7.12 27.47 27.65
C SER A 192 -6.85 26.03 27.24
N TRP A 193 -5.59 25.74 26.93
CA TRP A 193 -5.17 24.43 26.44
C TRP A 193 -5.04 23.39 27.54
N ILE A 194 -5.70 22.25 27.36
CA ILE A 194 -5.48 21.03 28.13
C ILE A 194 -4.84 20.00 27.20
N CYS A 195 -3.67 19.50 27.60
CA CYS A 195 -2.98 18.46 26.86
C CYS A 195 -3.00 17.14 27.61
N THR A 196 -3.01 16.04 26.88
CA THR A 196 -2.73 14.70 27.44
C THR A 196 -1.28 14.61 27.91
N ASP A 197 -0.98 13.54 28.63
CA ASP A 197 0.40 13.11 28.83
C ASP A 197 1.07 12.80 27.48
N TRP A 198 2.40 12.82 27.47
CA TRP A 198 3.19 12.40 26.32
C TRP A 198 3.03 10.90 26.09
N PHE A 199 2.74 10.50 24.86
CA PHE A 199 2.77 9.10 24.44
C PHE A 199 4.20 8.54 24.51
N ALA A 200 4.33 7.21 24.49
CA ALA A 200 5.64 6.56 24.49
C ALA A 200 6.51 7.06 23.33
N CYS A 201 7.81 7.22 23.61
CA CYS A 201 8.79 7.63 22.61
C CYS A 201 8.82 6.64 21.44
N THR A 202 8.79 7.14 20.21
CA THR A 202 8.96 6.31 19.01
C THR A 202 10.43 5.97 18.79
N ILE A 203 10.71 4.98 17.94
CA ILE A 203 12.08 4.59 17.55
C ILE A 203 12.87 5.74 16.92
N ASP A 204 12.18 6.74 16.35
CA ASP A 204 12.77 7.95 15.77
C ASP A 204 13.14 9.00 16.84
N GLY A 205 13.02 8.67 18.13
CA GLY A 205 13.34 9.58 19.23
C GLY A 205 12.36 10.74 19.35
N THR A 206 11.10 10.52 18.96
CA THR A 206 10.06 11.55 18.98
C THR A 206 8.84 11.06 19.75
N GLN A 207 8.23 11.90 20.57
CA GLN A 207 6.96 11.61 21.24
C GLN A 207 5.95 12.71 20.94
N THR A 208 4.68 12.32 20.95
CA THR A 208 3.56 13.21 20.66
C THR A 208 2.61 13.29 21.85
N ARG A 209 1.80 14.34 21.89
CA ARG A 209 0.65 14.48 22.80
C ARG A 209 -0.47 15.21 22.07
N GLN A 210 -1.68 15.15 22.59
CA GLN A 210 -2.83 15.87 22.03
C GLN A 210 -3.20 17.04 22.94
N CYS A 211 -3.45 18.22 22.36
CA CYS A 211 -3.92 19.39 23.09
C CYS A 211 -5.29 19.86 22.56
N SER A 212 -6.23 20.13 23.47
CA SER A 212 -7.55 20.69 23.17
C SER A 212 -7.75 22.04 23.88
N ASP A 213 -8.35 23.00 23.17
CA ASP A 213 -8.70 24.29 23.74
C ASP A 213 -10.07 24.21 24.42
N GLN A 214 -10.11 24.34 25.74
CA GLN A 214 -11.36 24.30 26.51
C GLN A 214 -12.31 25.45 26.19
N ASN A 215 -11.77 26.59 25.76
CA ASN A 215 -12.58 27.78 25.51
C ASN A 215 -13.05 27.86 24.05
N ALA A 216 -12.65 26.90 23.21
CA ALA A 216 -12.98 26.86 21.79
C ALA A 216 -12.79 28.21 21.09
N CYS A 217 -11.70 28.91 21.42
CA CYS A 217 -11.38 30.24 20.93
C CYS A 217 -11.04 30.25 19.42
N GLY A 218 -10.71 29.09 18.84
CA GLY A 218 -10.40 28.96 17.42
C GLY A 218 -9.09 29.62 16.99
N THR A 219 -8.25 29.99 17.97
CA THR A 219 -6.92 30.56 17.80
C THR A 219 -5.88 29.54 18.27
N TYR A 220 -4.64 29.66 17.79
CA TYR A 220 -3.54 28.73 18.08
C TYR A 220 -2.29 29.44 18.61
N ASP A 221 -2.42 30.71 19.01
CA ASP A 221 -1.29 31.59 19.32
C ASP A 221 -0.53 31.11 20.57
N ASN A 222 -1.23 30.49 21.53
CA ASN A 222 -0.66 29.93 22.75
C ASN A 222 -0.72 28.40 22.79
N LYS A 223 -0.92 27.73 21.64
CA LYS A 223 -0.99 26.27 21.59
C LYS A 223 0.35 25.65 22.03
N PRO A 224 0.37 24.78 23.06
CA PRO A 224 1.59 24.08 23.45
C PRO A 224 2.07 23.12 22.35
N ALA A 225 3.38 22.88 22.28
CA ALA A 225 3.94 21.93 21.32
C ALA A 225 3.37 20.51 21.54
N GLU A 226 2.96 19.87 20.44
CA GLU A 226 2.41 18.50 20.40
C GLU A 226 3.46 17.46 19.98
N THR A 227 4.70 17.90 19.75
CA THR A 227 5.81 17.02 19.37
C THR A 227 7.07 17.45 20.10
N GLN A 228 7.79 16.50 20.68
CA GLN A 228 9.09 16.75 21.28
C GLN A 228 10.04 15.56 21.10
N THR A 229 11.35 15.84 21.17
CA THR A 229 12.38 14.82 21.15
C THR A 229 12.43 14.06 22.48
N CYS A 230 12.73 12.76 22.43
CA CYS A 230 12.84 11.87 23.57
C CYS A 230 13.85 10.74 23.31
N ILE A 231 14.20 9.99 24.36
CA ILE A 231 15.05 8.81 24.25
C ILE A 231 14.14 7.59 24.15
N TYR A 232 14.23 6.85 23.05
CA TYR A 232 13.54 5.58 22.89
C TYR A 232 14.11 4.56 23.88
N ILE A 233 13.24 4.05 24.76
CA ILE A 233 13.55 2.93 25.64
C ILE A 233 12.88 1.71 25.02
N PRO A 234 13.65 0.76 24.44
CA PRO A 234 13.07 -0.46 23.91
C PRO A 234 12.32 -1.19 25.04
N PRO A 235 11.16 -1.80 24.77
CA PRO A 235 10.50 -2.63 25.75
C PRO A 235 11.52 -3.68 26.20
N VAL A 236 11.78 -3.75 27.50
CA VAL A 236 12.63 -4.80 28.07
C VAL A 236 11.96 -6.09 27.64
N GLU A 237 12.63 -6.87 26.79
CA GLU A 237 12.20 -8.22 26.47
C GLU A 237 12.12 -8.95 27.80
N THR A 238 10.92 -9.04 28.37
CA THR A 238 10.68 -9.93 29.48
C THR A 238 11.05 -11.29 28.91
N PRO A 239 12.13 -11.96 29.39
CA PRO A 239 12.43 -13.29 28.94
C PRO A 239 11.14 -14.08 29.14
N LEU A 240 10.65 -14.69 28.06
CA LEU A 240 9.48 -15.55 28.08
C LEU A 240 9.72 -16.56 29.20
N VAL A 241 9.15 -16.28 30.39
CA VAL A 241 9.19 -17.23 31.49
C VAL A 241 8.26 -18.31 31.01
N GLU A 242 8.85 -19.40 30.53
CA GLU A 242 8.18 -20.66 30.27
C GLU A 242 7.22 -20.89 31.44
N GLU A 243 5.93 -20.81 31.15
CA GLU A 243 4.88 -20.82 32.15
C GLU A 243 5.01 -22.13 32.93
N VAL A 244 5.65 -22.04 34.10
CA VAL A 244 5.68 -23.14 35.05
C VAL A 244 4.24 -23.29 35.48
N VAL A 245 3.57 -24.29 34.90
CA VAL A 245 2.21 -24.72 35.23
C VAL A 245 2.20 -25.00 36.73
N LEU A 246 1.83 -24.00 37.52
CA LEU A 246 1.56 -24.21 38.93
C LEU A 246 0.35 -25.14 39.01
N PRO A 247 0.37 -26.15 39.90
CA PRO A 247 -0.77 -27.02 40.10
C PRO A 247 -2.00 -26.15 40.42
N PRO A 248 -3.20 -26.56 39.96
CA PRO A 248 -4.42 -25.79 40.13
C PRO A 248 -4.59 -25.44 41.62
N VAL A 249 -4.57 -24.14 41.92
CA VAL A 249 -4.91 -23.65 43.25
C VAL A 249 -6.33 -24.14 43.54
N PRO A 250 -6.55 -24.89 44.64
CA PRO A 250 -7.88 -25.36 44.99
C PRO A 250 -8.81 -24.16 45.08
N ALA A 251 -9.96 -24.28 44.41
CA ALA A 251 -10.97 -23.23 44.35
C ALA A 251 -11.27 -22.71 45.76
N PRO A 252 -11.19 -21.39 46.02
CA PRO A 252 -11.55 -20.85 47.31
C PRO A 252 -13.01 -21.22 47.63
N GLU A 253 -13.23 -21.76 48.83
CA GLU A 253 -14.57 -22.05 49.32
C GLU A 253 -15.46 -20.80 49.21
N PRO A 254 -16.73 -20.95 48.81
CA PRO A 254 -17.63 -19.82 48.61
C PRO A 254 -17.81 -19.06 49.91
N VAL A 255 -17.30 -17.83 49.95
CA VAL A 255 -17.57 -16.89 51.04
C VAL A 255 -19.09 -16.65 51.06
N PRO A 256 -19.76 -16.81 52.22
CA PRO A 256 -21.20 -16.58 52.32
C PRO A 256 -21.52 -15.14 51.92
N ILE A 257 -22.30 -15.01 50.85
CA ILE A 257 -22.80 -13.73 50.35
C ILE A 257 -23.77 -13.18 51.42
N PRO A 258 -23.54 -11.96 51.97
CA PRO A 258 -24.46 -11.36 52.92
C PRO A 258 -25.82 -11.12 52.25
N GLU A 259 -26.88 -11.51 52.97
CA GLU A 259 -28.27 -11.42 52.55
C GLU A 259 -28.62 -9.96 52.16
N PRO A 260 -29.10 -9.71 50.93
CA PRO A 260 -29.36 -8.36 50.47
C PRO A 260 -30.54 -7.74 51.22
N ALA A 261 -30.35 -6.48 51.64
CA ALA A 261 -31.37 -5.68 52.30
C ALA A 261 -32.63 -5.53 51.40
N PRO A 262 -33.83 -5.44 51.99
CA PRO A 262 -35.09 -5.40 51.25
C PRO A 262 -35.16 -4.17 50.35
N VAL A 263 -35.26 -4.42 49.04
CA VAL A 263 -35.42 -3.40 47.99
C VAL A 263 -36.86 -2.84 48.05
N PRO A 264 -37.05 -1.50 48.06
CA PRO A 264 -38.39 -0.92 48.03
C PRO A 264 -39.09 -1.17 46.69
N THR A 265 -40.37 -1.54 46.78
CA THR A 265 -41.24 -1.95 45.67
C THR A 265 -41.45 -0.81 44.66
N PRO A 266 -41.12 -1.01 43.36
CA PRO A 266 -41.42 -0.01 42.33
C PRO A 266 -42.91 -0.01 41.92
N PRO A 267 -43.45 1.13 41.44
CA PRO A 267 -44.83 1.25 40.97
C PRO A 267 -45.08 0.47 39.66
N PRO A 268 -46.34 0.10 39.38
CA PRO A 268 -46.68 -0.86 38.33
C PRO A 268 -46.37 -0.32 36.93
N ALA A 269 -45.53 -1.07 36.20
CA ALA A 269 -45.17 -0.80 34.82
C ALA A 269 -46.24 -1.27 33.83
N SER A 270 -46.35 -0.52 32.73
CA SER A 270 -47.19 -0.78 31.55
C SER A 270 -46.82 -2.10 30.86
N PRO A 271 -47.76 -2.77 30.16
CA PRO A 271 -47.52 -4.09 29.58
C PRO A 271 -46.48 -4.06 28.46
N ALA A 272 -45.43 -4.87 28.63
CA ALA A 272 -44.36 -5.08 27.66
C ALA A 272 -44.85 -5.87 26.42
N PRO A 273 -44.36 -5.57 25.21
CA PRO A 273 -44.68 -6.32 24.01
C PRO A 273 -44.01 -7.70 23.99
N THR A 274 -44.74 -8.65 23.41
CA THR A 274 -44.45 -10.08 23.30
C THR A 274 -43.08 -10.38 22.67
N PRO A 275 -42.25 -11.28 23.24
CA PRO A 275 -40.96 -11.66 22.67
C PRO A 275 -41.12 -12.46 21.37
N GLN A 276 -40.36 -12.07 20.35
CA GLN A 276 -40.19 -12.76 19.08
C GLN A 276 -39.15 -13.89 19.23
N PRO A 277 -39.35 -15.09 18.65
CA PRO A 277 -38.46 -16.23 18.85
C PRO A 277 -37.07 -16.03 18.22
N GLU A 278 -36.06 -16.33 19.02
CA GLU A 278 -34.63 -16.26 18.73
C GLU A 278 -34.18 -17.44 17.83
N PRO A 279 -33.42 -17.20 16.74
CA PRO A 279 -32.98 -18.26 15.85
C PRO A 279 -31.79 -19.04 16.46
N GLN A 280 -31.95 -20.35 16.57
CA GLN A 280 -30.92 -21.28 16.99
C GLN A 280 -29.86 -21.41 15.88
N VAL A 281 -28.61 -21.09 16.19
CA VAL A 281 -27.45 -21.31 15.31
C VAL A 281 -26.82 -22.65 15.68
N GLU A 282 -26.89 -23.63 14.78
CA GLU A 282 -26.17 -24.91 14.89
C GLU A 282 -24.68 -24.71 14.58
N GLU A 283 -23.84 -24.81 15.61
CA GLU A 283 -22.39 -24.86 15.44
C GLU A 283 -21.95 -26.27 14.99
N THR A 284 -21.59 -26.41 13.73
CA THR A 284 -20.94 -27.62 13.20
C THR A 284 -19.42 -27.50 13.35
N SER A 285 -18.92 -27.90 14.52
CA SER A 285 -17.49 -28.04 14.80
C SER A 285 -16.89 -29.20 13.98
N THR A 286 -16.16 -28.86 12.92
CA THR A 286 -15.37 -29.83 12.14
C THR A 286 -13.95 -29.87 12.70
N PHE A 287 -13.72 -30.83 13.58
CA PHE A 287 -12.42 -31.12 14.19
C PHE A 287 -11.50 -31.79 13.15
N ILE A 288 -10.70 -31.02 12.41
CA ILE A 288 -9.65 -31.55 11.54
C ILE A 288 -8.45 -31.91 12.40
N THR A 289 -8.20 -33.21 12.59
CA THR A 289 -7.05 -33.70 13.34
C THR A 289 -5.75 -33.56 12.53
N PRO A 290 -4.65 -33.03 13.13
CA PRO A 290 -3.38 -32.81 12.45
C PRO A 290 -2.56 -34.10 12.36
N LEU A 291 -3.00 -35.04 11.52
CA LEU A 291 -2.27 -36.27 11.21
C LEU A 291 -2.18 -36.45 9.69
N SER A 292 -1.33 -35.71 8.98
CA SER A 292 -0.86 -36.14 7.64
C SER A 292 0.28 -35.34 7.02
N VAL A 293 0.61 -34.14 7.48
CA VAL A 293 1.60 -33.29 6.79
C VAL A 293 3.02 -33.90 6.78
N GLY A 294 3.38 -34.69 7.81
CA GLY A 294 4.66 -35.40 7.85
C GLY A 294 4.79 -36.56 6.85
N ALA A 295 3.69 -37.23 6.50
CA ALA A 295 3.72 -38.42 5.63
C ALA A 295 3.91 -38.05 4.14
N ILE A 296 3.37 -36.90 3.72
CA ILE A 296 3.49 -36.42 2.34
C ILE A 296 4.95 -36.04 2.04
N SER A 297 5.68 -35.47 3.00
CA SER A 297 7.08 -35.09 2.84
C SER A 297 8.01 -36.29 2.59
N ILE A 298 7.80 -37.41 3.30
CA ILE A 298 8.61 -38.63 3.13
C ILE A 298 8.33 -39.29 1.77
N ALA A 299 7.08 -39.30 1.31
CA ALA A 299 6.73 -39.84 0.00
C ALA A 299 7.40 -39.05 -1.14
N VAL A 300 7.38 -37.72 -1.08
CA VAL A 300 8.01 -36.85 -2.10
C VAL A 300 9.53 -37.04 -2.13
N LEU A 301 10.18 -37.11 -0.97
CA LEU A 301 11.62 -37.38 -0.88
C LEU A 301 12.00 -38.77 -1.46
N SER A 302 11.15 -39.78 -1.24
CA SER A 302 11.38 -41.13 -1.79
C SER A 302 11.30 -41.15 -3.32
N ILE A 303 10.35 -40.41 -3.91
CA ILE A 303 10.17 -40.28 -5.36
C ILE A 303 11.37 -39.55 -5.99
N ILE A 304 11.84 -38.46 -5.37
CA ILE A 304 13.02 -37.72 -5.84
C ILE A 304 14.26 -38.61 -5.85
N MET A 305 14.49 -39.37 -4.77
CA MET A 305 15.62 -40.31 -4.69
C MET A 305 15.54 -41.43 -5.74
N LEU A 306 14.33 -41.89 -6.07
CA LEU A 306 14.10 -42.88 -7.12
C LEU A 306 14.41 -42.32 -8.52
N ILE A 307 13.99 -41.08 -8.81
CA ILE A 307 14.31 -40.39 -10.08
C ILE A 307 15.83 -40.20 -10.22
N VAL A 308 16.51 -39.74 -9.16
CA VAL A 308 17.98 -39.59 -9.16
C VAL A 308 18.65 -40.95 -9.41
N THR A 309 18.16 -42.01 -8.78
CA THR A 309 18.70 -43.37 -8.97
C THR A 309 18.53 -43.86 -10.42
N ILE A 310 17.36 -43.61 -11.03
CA ILE A 310 17.11 -43.93 -12.44
C ILE A 310 18.04 -43.13 -13.36
N TYR A 311 18.23 -41.83 -13.09
CA TYR A 311 19.11 -40.98 -13.87
C TYR A 311 20.57 -41.43 -13.81
N LEU A 312 21.06 -41.78 -12.61
CA LEU A 312 22.41 -42.32 -12.41
C LEU A 312 22.59 -43.69 -13.06
N ARG A 313 21.58 -44.57 -13.02
CA ARG A 313 21.60 -45.84 -13.76
C ARG A 313 21.65 -45.62 -15.26
N ARG A 314 20.86 -44.69 -15.79
CA ARG A 314 20.85 -44.35 -17.23
C ARG A 314 22.19 -43.75 -17.68
N MET A 315 22.84 -42.94 -16.84
CA MET A 315 24.19 -42.44 -17.14
C MET A 315 25.25 -43.54 -17.14
N ARG A 316 25.12 -44.58 -16.32
CA ARG A 316 26.03 -45.75 -16.36
C ARG A 316 25.82 -46.60 -17.62
N THR A 317 24.57 -46.81 -18.04
CA THR A 317 24.28 -47.66 -19.21
C THR A 317 24.61 -46.99 -20.54
N VAL A 318 24.54 -45.65 -20.63
CA VAL A 318 24.90 -44.90 -21.85
C VAL A 318 26.41 -44.86 -22.10
N GLY A 319 27.23 -45.51 -21.27
CA GLY A 319 28.58 -45.97 -21.65
C GLY A 319 29.48 -44.89 -22.25
N MET A 320 30.41 -44.35 -21.45
CA MET A 320 31.53 -43.51 -21.91
C MET A 320 32.52 -44.23 -22.88
N GLY A 321 32.10 -45.31 -23.54
CA GLY A 321 32.83 -46.06 -24.54
C GLY A 321 32.72 -45.48 -25.95
N SER A 322 32.89 -44.17 -26.15
CA SER A 322 33.14 -43.64 -27.51
C SER A 322 33.72 -42.21 -27.58
N LEU A 323 34.56 -41.83 -26.62
CA LEU A 323 35.28 -40.54 -26.65
C LEU A 323 36.81 -40.72 -26.85
N LYS A 324 37.22 -41.76 -27.61
CA LYS A 324 38.63 -42.00 -27.99
C LYS A 324 38.97 -41.71 -29.45
N LYS A 325 38.08 -41.13 -30.26
CA LYS A 325 38.39 -40.77 -31.67
C LYS A 325 37.89 -39.38 -32.09
N LEU A 326 38.26 -38.35 -31.34
CA LEU A 326 38.38 -37.00 -31.91
C LEU A 326 39.86 -36.63 -31.90
N GLY A 327 40.56 -37.12 -32.92
CA GLY A 327 41.87 -36.61 -33.28
C GLY A 327 41.72 -35.14 -33.67
N PHE A 328 42.29 -34.24 -32.88
CA PHE A 328 42.44 -32.85 -33.24
C PHE A 328 43.44 -32.75 -34.40
N PRO A 329 43.04 -32.31 -35.61
CA PRO A 329 44.01 -31.94 -36.61
C PRO A 329 44.60 -30.59 -36.22
N LYS A 330 45.92 -30.55 -36.00
CA LYS A 330 46.69 -29.31 -35.95
C LYS A 330 46.57 -28.61 -37.31
N ARG A 331 45.63 -27.66 -37.46
CA ARG A 331 45.62 -26.75 -38.62
C ARG A 331 46.58 -25.61 -38.36
N LYS A 332 47.65 -25.58 -39.17
CA LYS A 332 48.52 -24.43 -39.36
C LYS A 332 47.68 -23.24 -39.85
N LEU A 333 47.89 -22.08 -39.23
CA LEU A 333 47.42 -20.80 -39.74
C LEU A 333 48.05 -20.59 -41.13
N ASN A 334 47.22 -20.50 -42.16
CA ASN A 334 47.58 -19.84 -43.41
C ASN A 334 46.37 -19.07 -43.94
N LYS A 335 46.61 -17.76 -44.02
CA LYS A 335 46.22 -16.76 -45.03
C LYS A 335 45.09 -17.12 -46.02
N SER A 336 44.10 -16.22 -46.05
CA SER A 336 43.28 -15.78 -47.20
C SER A 336 42.67 -16.84 -48.11
N GLU A 337 41.34 -16.98 -48.07
CA GLU A 337 40.42 -16.60 -49.15
C GLU A 337 38.99 -17.08 -48.82
N GLY A 338 38.00 -16.38 -49.39
CA GLY A 338 36.62 -16.33 -48.94
C GLY A 338 35.84 -17.65 -48.99
N PHE A 339 34.94 -17.82 -48.03
CA PHE A 339 33.74 -18.63 -48.20
C PHE A 339 32.59 -18.04 -47.38
N THR A 340 31.74 -17.29 -48.07
CA THR A 340 30.47 -16.75 -47.58
C THR A 340 29.39 -17.83 -47.62
N GLY A 341 28.52 -17.88 -46.61
CA GLY A 341 27.16 -18.39 -46.81
C GLY A 341 26.52 -19.06 -45.59
N LYS A 342 25.44 -18.42 -45.11
CA LYS A 342 24.27 -19.00 -44.40
C LYS A 342 24.06 -18.75 -42.90
N LYS A 343 24.89 -17.99 -42.18
CA LYS A 343 24.52 -17.51 -40.81
C LYS A 343 24.35 -15.98 -40.64
N GLN A 344 24.65 -15.18 -41.67
CA GLN A 344 24.44 -13.72 -41.64
C GLN A 344 22.96 -13.31 -41.89
N SER A 345 22.20 -14.14 -42.62
CA SER A 345 20.86 -13.79 -43.11
C SER A 345 19.82 -13.46 -42.04
N LYS A 346 19.93 -14.02 -40.82
CA LYS A 346 18.93 -13.76 -39.76
C LYS A 346 19.15 -12.41 -39.05
N ARG A 347 20.41 -11.98 -38.88
CA ARG A 347 20.74 -10.68 -38.28
C ARG A 347 20.48 -9.52 -39.24
N ASP A 348 20.74 -9.72 -40.53
CA ASP A 348 20.53 -8.67 -41.53
C ASP A 348 19.02 -8.42 -41.75
N LYS A 349 18.18 -9.45 -41.63
CA LYS A 349 16.71 -9.32 -41.70
C LYS A 349 16.11 -8.58 -40.51
N GLU A 350 16.70 -8.74 -39.33
CA GLU A 350 16.29 -8.02 -38.12
C GLU A 350 16.77 -6.56 -38.12
N SER A 351 17.96 -6.31 -38.67
CA SER A 351 18.48 -4.95 -38.88
C SER A 351 17.67 -4.15 -39.91
N ALA A 352 17.14 -4.80 -40.95
CA ALA A 352 16.29 -4.15 -41.95
C ALA A 352 14.93 -3.74 -41.34
N LYS A 353 14.28 -4.64 -40.58
CA LYS A 353 13.02 -4.33 -39.88
C LYS A 353 13.16 -3.19 -38.87
N ARG A 354 14.28 -3.11 -38.15
CA ARG A 354 14.56 -1.99 -37.23
C ARG A 354 14.70 -0.65 -37.94
N LYS A 355 15.31 -0.62 -39.14
CA LYS A 355 15.45 0.62 -39.92
C LYS A 355 14.11 1.10 -40.50
N GLU A 356 13.26 0.17 -40.93
CA GLU A 356 11.92 0.48 -41.44
C GLU A 356 11.02 1.07 -40.35
N MET A 357 11.03 0.48 -39.14
CA MET A 357 10.29 1.01 -38.00
C MET A 357 10.75 2.42 -37.58
N LEU A 358 12.06 2.69 -37.67
CA LEU A 358 12.61 4.02 -37.36
C LEU A 358 12.23 5.07 -38.42
N HIS A 359 12.03 4.66 -39.67
CA HIS A 359 11.56 5.55 -40.73
C HIS A 359 10.10 5.93 -40.53
N LEU A 360 9.24 4.95 -40.21
CA LEU A 360 7.82 5.18 -39.92
C LEU A 360 7.60 6.09 -38.71
N MET A 361 8.40 5.92 -37.65
CA MET A 361 8.37 6.83 -36.50
C MET A 361 8.79 8.26 -36.86
N LYS A 362 9.74 8.42 -37.79
CA LYS A 362 10.20 9.74 -38.24
C LYS A 362 9.17 10.44 -39.12
N GLU A 363 8.46 9.70 -39.98
CA GLU A 363 7.38 10.25 -40.82
C GLU A 363 6.15 10.65 -39.98
N SER A 364 5.81 9.89 -38.94
CA SER A 364 4.74 10.28 -38.00
C SER A 364 5.05 11.60 -37.29
N PHE A 365 6.33 11.86 -37.00
CA PHE A 365 6.78 13.08 -36.31
C PHE A 365 6.81 14.31 -37.24
N GLU A 366 6.98 14.10 -38.55
CA GLU A 366 6.94 15.16 -39.57
C GLU A 366 5.49 15.48 -40.00
N GLY A 367 4.58 14.50 -39.99
CA GLY A 367 3.16 14.70 -40.27
C GLY A 367 2.47 15.63 -39.27
N GLU A 368 2.86 15.57 -38.00
CA GLU A 368 2.27 16.39 -36.94
C GLU A 368 2.75 17.86 -36.97
N LYS A 369 3.90 18.14 -37.60
CA LYS A 369 4.36 19.52 -37.84
C LYS A 369 3.61 20.23 -38.95
N ARG A 370 3.07 19.52 -39.94
CA ARG A 370 2.26 20.14 -41.03
C ARG A 370 0.86 20.52 -40.59
N PHE A 371 0.30 19.87 -39.58
CA PHE A 371 -1.02 20.21 -39.05
C PHE A 371 -1.05 21.49 -38.18
N SER A 372 0.12 22.04 -37.84
CA SER A 372 0.22 23.27 -37.02
C SER A 372 0.43 24.56 -37.83
N SER A 373 0.54 24.50 -39.16
CA SER A 373 0.81 25.69 -40.00
C SER A 373 -0.37 26.20 -40.84
N GLU A 374 -1.49 25.48 -40.93
CA GLU A 374 -2.69 25.94 -41.66
C GLU A 374 -3.83 26.28 -40.69
N GLY A 375 -3.74 27.47 -40.09
CA GLY A 375 -4.74 27.92 -39.12
C GLY A 375 -4.57 29.39 -38.74
N LYS A 376 -4.31 30.25 -39.72
CA LYS A 376 -4.37 31.72 -39.55
C LYS A 376 -5.02 32.34 -40.78
N LEU A 377 -6.34 32.52 -40.74
CA LEU A 377 -6.98 33.66 -41.38
C LEU A 377 -8.28 34.01 -40.63
N SER A 378 -8.41 35.32 -40.35
CA SER A 378 -9.58 36.10 -39.90
C SER A 378 -10.40 35.64 -38.68
N ARG A 379 -10.13 36.27 -37.51
CA ARG A 379 -11.16 37.07 -36.82
C ARG A 379 -10.55 37.98 -35.77
N SER A 380 -10.98 39.23 -35.81
CA SER A 380 -10.61 40.34 -34.94
C SER A 380 -11.24 40.25 -33.56
N GLU A 381 -10.65 41.03 -32.65
CA GLU A 381 -11.17 41.47 -31.33
C GLU A 381 -10.92 40.57 -30.12
N GLY A 382 -9.80 40.87 -29.44
CA GLY A 382 -9.82 41.34 -28.07
C GLY A 382 -10.20 40.34 -26.98
N PHE A 383 -9.31 39.40 -26.66
CA PHE A 383 -9.17 38.87 -25.29
C PHE A 383 -7.86 38.04 -25.20
N THR A 384 -7.26 37.96 -24.01
CA THR A 384 -6.31 36.93 -23.51
C THR A 384 -4.85 37.33 -23.19
N GLY A 385 -4.60 37.67 -21.93
CA GLY A 385 -3.28 37.56 -21.28
C GLY A 385 -3.00 36.18 -20.62
N LYS A 386 -4.02 35.33 -20.40
CA LYS A 386 -3.88 34.05 -19.67
C LYS A 386 -3.60 32.80 -20.53
N LYS A 387 -3.88 32.83 -21.85
CA LYS A 387 -3.66 31.66 -22.73
C LYS A 387 -2.22 31.50 -23.23
N GLN A 388 -1.42 32.57 -23.22
CA GLN A 388 -0.02 32.51 -23.65
C GLN A 388 0.85 31.80 -22.60
N SER A 389 0.65 32.12 -21.31
CA SER A 389 1.37 31.53 -20.17
C SER A 389 1.25 29.99 -20.07
N LYS A 390 0.08 29.43 -20.42
CA LYS A 390 -0.12 27.96 -20.41
C LYS A 390 0.65 27.27 -21.52
N ARG A 391 0.71 27.86 -22.73
CA ARG A 391 1.48 27.32 -23.86
C ARG A 391 2.99 27.42 -23.61
N ASP A 392 3.45 28.48 -22.96
CA ASP A 392 4.87 28.64 -22.64
C ASP A 392 5.34 27.65 -21.55
N LYS A 393 4.51 27.38 -20.54
CA LYS A 393 4.79 26.33 -19.53
C LYS A 393 4.80 24.91 -20.12
N GLU A 394 3.93 24.63 -21.08
CA GLU A 394 3.87 23.32 -21.73
C GLU A 394 5.05 23.09 -22.70
N SER A 395 5.49 24.15 -23.39
CA SER A 395 6.69 24.15 -24.22
C SER A 395 7.97 23.92 -23.39
N ALA A 396 8.06 24.53 -22.21
CA ALA A 396 9.20 24.33 -21.30
C ALA A 396 9.27 22.87 -20.79
N LYS A 397 8.14 22.30 -20.34
CA LYS A 397 8.08 20.90 -19.91
C LYS A 397 8.43 19.90 -21.01
N ARG A 398 8.01 20.17 -22.26
CA ARG A 398 8.39 19.32 -23.40
C ARG A 398 9.89 19.38 -23.70
N LYS A 399 10.54 20.54 -23.57
CA LYS A 399 12.00 20.65 -23.75
C LYS A 399 12.78 19.90 -22.67
N GLU A 400 12.32 19.93 -21.43
CA GLU A 400 12.93 19.21 -20.30
C GLU A 400 12.84 17.69 -20.48
N MET A 401 11.67 17.18 -20.89
CA MET A 401 11.49 15.75 -21.18
C MET A 401 12.39 15.27 -22.34
N LEU A 402 12.58 16.09 -23.37
CA LEU A 402 13.47 15.78 -24.49
C LEU A 402 14.95 15.73 -24.08
N HIS A 403 15.34 16.55 -23.10
CA HIS A 403 16.68 16.53 -22.52
C HIS A 403 16.94 15.22 -21.76
N LEU A 404 16.01 14.82 -20.89
CA LEU A 404 16.11 13.58 -20.11
C LEU A 404 16.14 12.33 -20.99
N MET A 405 15.35 12.31 -22.07
CA MET A 405 15.40 11.21 -23.04
C MET A 405 16.75 11.12 -23.76
N LYS A 406 17.37 12.26 -24.08
CA LYS A 406 18.68 12.31 -24.72
C LYS A 406 19.79 11.82 -23.79
N GLU A 407 19.75 12.22 -22.52
CA GLU A 407 20.70 11.74 -21.50
C GLU A 407 20.59 10.24 -21.24
N SER A 408 19.37 9.69 -21.19
CA SER A 408 19.15 8.25 -21.07
C SER A 408 19.74 7.48 -22.26
N PHE A 409 19.59 8.01 -23.48
CA PHE A 409 20.16 7.39 -24.68
C PHE A 409 21.70 7.43 -24.71
N GLU A 410 22.30 8.51 -24.22
CA GLU A 410 23.75 8.64 -24.13
C GLU A 410 24.35 7.79 -22.99
N GLY A 411 23.66 7.67 -21.86
CA GLY A 411 24.03 6.77 -20.76
C GLY A 411 24.06 5.31 -21.21
N ASN A 412 23.08 4.88 -22.01
CA ASN A 412 23.00 3.52 -22.51
C ASN A 412 24.09 3.21 -23.58
N ARG A 413 24.52 4.21 -24.35
CA ARG A 413 25.69 4.08 -25.25
C ARG A 413 27.01 3.92 -24.48
N ARG A 414 27.20 4.62 -23.36
CA ARG A 414 28.40 4.47 -22.51
C ARG A 414 28.46 3.08 -21.87
N PHE A 415 27.33 2.50 -21.48
CA PHE A 415 27.26 1.14 -20.96
C PHE A 415 27.57 0.07 -22.01
N SER A 416 27.18 0.29 -23.27
CA SER A 416 27.49 -0.62 -24.37
C SER A 416 28.97 -0.59 -24.79
N SER A 417 29.64 0.56 -24.67
CA SER A 417 31.06 0.71 -25.01
C SER A 417 32.02 0.09 -23.99
N LYS A 418 31.60 -0.14 -22.74
CA LYS A 418 32.43 -0.77 -21.69
C LYS A 418 32.40 -2.31 -21.69
N ARG A 419 31.61 -2.91 -22.58
CA ARG A 419 31.44 -4.38 -22.71
C ARG A 419 31.98 -4.96 -24.03
N ARG A 420 32.82 -4.22 -24.74
CA ARG A 420 33.56 -4.71 -25.91
C ARG A 420 35.05 -4.74 -25.65
#